data_AF-A7UTF6-F1
#
_entry.id   AF-A7UTF6-F1
#
_cell.length_a   1.000
_cell.length_b   1.000
_cell.length_c   1.000
_cell.angle_alpha   90.00
_cell.angle_beta   90.00
_cell.angle_gamma   90.00
#
_symmetry.space_group_name_H-M   'P 1'
#
loop_
_entity.id
_entity.type
_entity.pdbx_description
1 polymer ?
#
loop_
_entity_poly.entity_id
_entity_poly.type
_entity_poly.pdbx_seq_one_letter_code
_entity_poly.pdbx_strand_id
1 'polypeptide(L)' 'MSHGRNECRIYVGNLPPDIRTKDIQDLFHKFGKVTFVDLKNRRGPPFAFVEFEDAR' A
#
# COMPACT_ATOMS: atom_id res chain seq x y z
N MET A 1 -8.03 22.45 10.71
CA MET A 1 -8.24 21.83 9.39
C MET A 1 -7.70 20.41 9.43
N SER A 2 -8.56 19.46 9.79
CA SER A 2 -8.24 18.04 9.89
C SER A 2 -8.20 17.45 8.48
N HIS A 3 -7.12 17.69 7.71
CA HIS A 3 -7.02 17.11 6.38
C HIS A 3 -7.09 15.59 6.50
N GLY A 4 -7.92 14.99 5.64
CA GLY A 4 -8.35 13.61 5.74
C GLY A 4 -7.16 12.68 5.77
N ARG A 5 -6.91 12.06 6.93
CA ARG A 5 -5.95 10.96 7.12
C ARG A 5 -6.21 9.72 6.24
N ASN A 6 -7.15 9.80 5.28
CA ASN A 6 -7.64 8.70 4.47
C ASN A 6 -7.52 8.94 2.94
N GLU A 7 -7.00 10.09 2.48
CA GLU A 7 -6.96 10.40 1.04
C GLU A 7 -5.79 9.71 0.31
N CYS A 8 -4.74 9.32 1.04
CA CYS A 8 -3.50 8.76 0.46
C CYS A 8 -3.40 7.23 0.57
N ARG A 9 -4.53 6.52 0.76
CA ARG A 9 -4.56 5.05 0.85
C ARG A 9 -5.07 4.43 -0.45
N ILE A 10 -4.28 3.54 -1.05
CA ILE A 10 -4.64 2.78 -2.24
C ILE A 10 -4.83 1.30 -1.92
N TYR A 11 -5.68 0.65 -2.71
CA TYR A 11 -5.88 -0.80 -2.71
C TYR A 11 -5.20 -1.43 -3.91
N VAL A 12 -4.47 -2.52 -3.69
CA VAL A 12 -3.73 -3.25 -4.71
C VAL A 12 -4.12 -4.73 -4.63
N GLY A 13 -4.95 -5.18 -5.56
CA GLY A 13 -5.44 -6.56 -5.63
C GLY A 13 -4.72 -7.40 -6.69
N ASN A 14 -5.05 -8.70 -6.71
CA ASN A 14 -4.52 -9.66 -7.68
C ASN A 14 -2.98 -9.71 -7.71
N LEU A 15 -2.37 -9.58 -6.53
CA LEU A 15 -0.93 -9.65 -6.39
C LEU A 15 -0.45 -11.10 -6.46
N PRO A 16 0.78 -11.34 -6.91
CA PRO A 16 1.35 -12.69 -6.95
C PRO A 16 1.49 -13.26 -5.53
N PRO A 17 1.37 -14.59 -5.35
CA PRO A 17 1.45 -15.25 -4.04
C PRO A 17 2.80 -15.10 -3.34
N ASP A 18 3.86 -14.81 -4.09
CA ASP A 18 5.22 -14.58 -3.57
C ASP A 18 5.48 -13.10 -3.20
N ILE A 19 4.52 -12.20 -3.45
CA ILE A 19 4.70 -10.77 -3.15
C ILE A 19 4.96 -10.57 -1.65
N ARG A 20 5.89 -9.68 -1.31
CA ARG A 20 6.12 -9.25 0.07
C ARG A 20 5.83 -7.77 0.23
N THR A 21 5.60 -7.39 1.47
CA THR A 21 5.42 -5.99 1.89
C THR A 21 6.55 -5.09 1.39
N LYS A 22 7.77 -5.62 1.34
CA LYS A 22 8.97 -4.90 0.90
C LYS A 22 8.99 -4.64 -0.61
N ASP A 23 8.55 -5.61 -1.42
CA ASP A 23 8.41 -5.44 -2.87
C ASP A 23 7.39 -4.36 -3.20
N ILE A 24 6.27 -4.35 -2.48
CA ILE A 24 5.23 -3.32 -2.62
C ILE A 24 5.79 -1.96 -2.23
N GLN A 25 6.47 -1.86 -1.08
CA GLN A 25 7.07 -0.62 -0.65
C GLN A 25 8.07 -0.08 -1.69
N ASP A 26 8.97 -0.91 -2.21
CA ASP A 26 9.95 -0.51 -3.23
C ASP A 26 9.28 -0.07 -4.55
N LEU A 27 8.30 -0.86 -5.02
CA LEU A 27 7.55 -0.57 -6.23
C LEU A 27 6.82 0.78 -6.16
N PHE A 28 6.22 1.08 -5.00
CA PHE A 28 5.44 2.30 -4.78
C PHE A 28 6.28 3.48 -4.30
N HIS A 29 7.48 3.24 -3.76
CA HIS A 29 8.40 4.28 -3.29
C HIS A 29 8.75 5.32 -4.38
N LYS A 30 8.79 4.88 -5.65
CA LYS A 30 9.05 5.78 -6.79
C LYS A 30 7.92 6.79 -7.06
N PHE A 31 6.71 6.52 -6.60
CA PHE A 31 5.55 7.41 -6.78
C PHE A 31 5.34 8.34 -5.58
N GLY A 32 5.93 8.01 -4.44
CA GLY A 32 5.82 8.78 -3.22
C GLY A 32 6.32 7.96 -2.03
N LYS A 33 6.56 8.63 -0.91
CA LYS A 33 7.03 7.96 0.30
C LYS A 33 5.90 7.13 0.90
N VAL A 34 6.06 5.81 0.89
CA VAL A 34 5.10 4.88 1.50
C VAL A 34 5.27 4.92 3.02
N THR A 35 4.20 5.25 3.75
CA THR A 35 4.18 5.32 5.22
C THR A 35 3.73 4.00 5.83
N PHE A 36 2.81 3.29 5.17
CA PHE A 36 2.27 2.04 5.70
C PHE A 36 1.87 1.07 4.57
N VAL A 37 2.06 -0.22 4.81
CA VAL A 37 1.64 -1.29 3.89
C VAL A 37 1.03 -2.44 4.68
N ASP A 38 -0.22 -2.78 4.39
CA ASP A 38 -0.91 -3.96 4.94
C ASP A 38 -1.10 -5.00 3.84
N LEU A 39 -0.31 -6.08 3.86
CA LEU A 39 -0.45 -7.20 2.93
C LEU A 39 -1.34 -8.29 3.54
N LYS A 40 -2.42 -8.65 2.85
CA LYS A 40 -3.34 -9.73 3.22
C LYS A 40 -3.22 -10.90 2.26
N ASN A 41 -2.88 -12.05 2.82
CA ASN A 41 -2.78 -13.33 2.11
C ASN A 41 -3.52 -14.44 2.88
N ARG A 42 -4.79 -14.20 3.26
CA ARG A 42 -5.54 -15.10 4.16
C ARG A 42 -6.46 -16.08 3.41
N ARG A 43 -7.15 -15.64 2.36
CA ARG A 43 -8.01 -16.48 1.49
C ARG A 43 -8.20 -15.78 0.14
N GLY A 44 -7.84 -16.45 -0.96
CA GLY A 44 -7.94 -15.90 -2.32
C GLY A 44 -6.66 -15.21 -2.80
N PRO A 45 -6.69 -14.57 -3.98
CA PRO A 45 -5.54 -13.86 -4.52
C PRO A 45 -5.07 -12.78 -3.52
N PRO A 46 -3.76 -12.68 -3.24
CA PRO A 46 -3.22 -11.70 -2.32
C PRO A 46 -3.62 -10.28 -2.69
N PHE A 47 -3.85 -9.46 -1.67
CA PHE A 47 -4.13 -8.04 -1.83
C PHE A 47 -3.39 -7.23 -0.76
N ALA A 48 -3.08 -5.99 -1.07
CA ALA A 48 -2.42 -5.08 -0.16
C ALA A 48 -3.09 -3.71 -0.13
N PHE A 49 -2.98 -3.06 1.01
CA PHE A 49 -3.27 -1.64 1.15
C PHE A 49 -1.97 -0.89 1.33
N VAL A 50 -1.80 0.20 0.58
CA VAL A 50 -0.60 1.04 0.63
C VAL A 50 -1.04 2.45 1.00
N GLU A 51 -0.43 3.01 2.02
CA GLU A 51 -0.63 4.40 2.44
C GLU A 51 0.62 5.20 2.12
N PHE A 52 0.43 6.37 1.51
CA PHE A 52 1.50 7.30 1.20
C PHE A 52 1.58 8.43 2.24
N GLU A 53 2.74 9.06 2.32
CA GLU A 53 2.96 10.29 3.05
C GLU A 53 2.19 11.42 2.35
N ASP A 54 1.23 12.00 3.05
CA ASP A 54 0.49 13.19 2.61
C ASP A 54 1.47 14.36 2.49
N ALA A 55 1.70 14.82 1.26
CA ALA A 55 2.51 16.00 0.99
C ALA A 55 1.65 17.24 1.28
N ARG A 56 1.54 17.62 2.55
CA ARG A 56 1.05 18.95 2.93
C ARG A 56 2.06 20.03 2.61
#